data_AF-A0A966K7Q0-F1
#
_entry.id   AF-A0A966K7Q0-F1
#
_cell.length_a   1.000
_cell.length_b   1.000
_cell.length_c   1.000
_cell.angle_alpha   90.00
_cell.angle_beta   90.00
_cell.angle_gamma   90.00
#
_symmetry.space_group_name_H-M   'P 1'
#
loop_
_entity.id
_entity.type
_entity.pdbx_description
1 polymer ?
#
loop_
_entity_poly.entity_id
_entity_poly.type
_entity_poly.pdbx_seq_one_letter_code
_entity_poly.pdbx_strand_id
1 'polypeptide(L)'
;MPDAYKFPDELEEENKQSAPADDVEITVAGDDVEIEIVDDTPERDRGRRPLDREVEDPTDDEIESYTQGAQKRIKELTHARHDERRAKEALAREKEELERLAQHMIEENKRLKAYVDSGTQQYMTMANQAAEAKLEKARRDLKAAQESFDADAIVAAQEALAEATWEVKSAKNFKAPPLQREEPVVQTTPSQPQRVQADEKTLRWQAKNQWFGAQGFEEITSYALGLHQKLVNNGVDPRSDEYFEQIDARVKSTFPEVFGGKRDEPSRTVETSARKPAAVVAPATRTTGAKKVQLTPSQAALIKKYNLDPKKYVAEVLKLENQ
;
A
#
# COMPACT_ATOMS: atom_id res chain seq x y z
N MET A 1 -51.60 -43.88 -10.23
CA MET A 1 -50.74 -43.90 -9.03
C MET A 1 -50.01 -42.57 -9.02
N PRO A 2 -50.28 -41.66 -8.08
CA PRO A 2 -49.61 -40.36 -8.03
C PRO A 2 -48.16 -40.52 -7.55
N ASP A 3 -47.24 -39.80 -8.16
CA ASP A 3 -45.81 -39.80 -7.82
C ASP A 3 -45.60 -39.39 -6.35
N ALA A 4 -44.81 -40.20 -5.64
CA ALA A 4 -44.52 -39.99 -4.23
C ALA A 4 -43.68 -38.71 -4.04
N TYR A 5 -44.20 -37.78 -3.24
CA TYR A 5 -43.54 -36.54 -2.88
C TYR A 5 -42.29 -36.84 -2.03
N LYS A 6 -41.10 -36.47 -2.52
CA LYS A 6 -39.82 -36.62 -1.82
C LYS A 6 -39.48 -35.34 -1.05
N PHE A 7 -38.92 -35.51 0.15
CA PHE A 7 -38.61 -34.42 1.06
C PHE A 7 -37.28 -33.73 0.69
N PRO A 8 -37.11 -32.43 1.03
CA PRO A 8 -35.95 -31.63 0.62
C PRO A 8 -34.59 -32.23 1.02
N ASP A 9 -34.50 -32.89 2.16
CA ASP A 9 -33.25 -33.48 2.66
C ASP A 9 -32.81 -34.71 1.83
N GLU A 10 -33.73 -35.36 1.12
CA GLU A 10 -33.44 -36.52 0.25
C GLU A 10 -32.90 -36.10 -1.13
N LEU A 11 -33.07 -34.83 -1.53
CA LEU A 11 -32.50 -34.26 -2.76
C LEU A 11 -31.06 -33.74 -2.53
N GLU A 12 -30.66 -33.49 -1.29
CA GLU A 12 -29.32 -33.01 -0.96
C GLU A 12 -28.26 -34.13 -0.88
N GLU A 13 -28.66 -35.39 -0.66
CA GLU A 13 -27.76 -36.54 -0.63
C GLU A 13 -27.31 -36.98 -2.05
N GLU A 14 -28.16 -36.83 -3.07
CA GLU A 14 -27.78 -37.14 -4.47
C GLU A 14 -26.84 -36.07 -5.09
N ASN A 15 -26.79 -34.86 -4.53
CA ASN A 15 -26.00 -33.74 -5.08
C ASN A 15 -24.63 -33.56 -4.40
N LYS A 16 -24.20 -34.49 -3.54
CA LYS A 16 -22.88 -34.45 -2.85
C LYS A 16 -21.83 -35.41 -3.42
N GLN A 17 -22.13 -36.16 -4.46
CA GLN A 17 -21.19 -37.07 -5.13
C GLN A 17 -20.85 -36.65 -6.57
N SER A 18 -20.33 -35.44 -6.74
CA SER A 18 -19.48 -35.12 -7.90
C SER A 18 -18.65 -33.87 -7.63
N ALA A 19 -17.45 -34.08 -7.09
CA ALA A 19 -16.39 -33.07 -7.14
C ALA A 19 -15.96 -32.88 -8.61
N PRO A 20 -15.95 -31.67 -9.20
CA PRO A 20 -15.27 -31.46 -10.45
C PRO A 20 -13.78 -31.28 -10.17
N ALA A 21 -12.97 -32.09 -10.86
CA ALA A 21 -11.55 -31.85 -11.03
C ALA A 21 -11.37 -30.52 -11.78
N ASP A 22 -10.44 -29.68 -11.30
CA ASP A 22 -9.94 -28.52 -12.03
C ASP A 22 -9.18 -29.02 -13.28
N ASP A 23 -9.86 -29.03 -14.42
CA ASP A 23 -9.27 -28.88 -15.75
C ASP A 23 -10.37 -28.35 -16.67
N VAL A 24 -10.42 -27.03 -16.83
CA VAL A 24 -11.28 -26.40 -17.84
C VAL A 24 -10.41 -26.10 -19.05
N GLU A 25 -10.34 -27.06 -19.97
CA GLU A 25 -9.83 -26.82 -21.32
C GLU A 25 -10.83 -25.95 -22.08
N ILE A 26 -10.57 -24.65 -22.14
CA ILE A 26 -11.34 -23.70 -22.95
C ILE A 26 -10.69 -23.67 -24.33
N THR A 27 -11.20 -24.48 -25.26
CA THR A 27 -10.88 -24.35 -26.69
C THR A 27 -11.78 -23.28 -27.31
N VAL A 28 -11.24 -22.07 -27.46
CA VAL A 28 -11.82 -21.03 -28.32
C VAL A 28 -10.93 -20.89 -29.54
N ALA A 29 -11.45 -21.29 -30.69
CA ALA A 29 -10.81 -21.09 -31.98
C ALA A 29 -10.81 -19.58 -32.33
N GLY A 30 -9.62 -18.99 -32.50
CA GLY A 30 -9.43 -17.68 -33.11
C GLY A 30 -8.41 -16.78 -32.40
N ASP A 31 -7.14 -16.97 -32.75
CA ASP A 31 -5.92 -16.21 -32.42
C ASP A 31 -5.41 -16.24 -30.97
N ASP A 32 -4.29 -16.97 -30.82
CA ASP A 32 -3.59 -17.35 -29.59
C ASP A 32 -3.19 -16.16 -28.71
N VAL A 33 -3.87 -16.01 -27.58
CA VAL A 33 -3.29 -15.38 -26.39
C VAL A 33 -3.54 -16.31 -25.21
N GLU A 34 -2.57 -17.16 -24.92
CA GLU A 34 -2.49 -17.88 -23.65
C GLU A 34 -2.34 -16.85 -22.51
N ILE A 35 -3.40 -16.70 -21.72
CA ILE A 35 -3.42 -15.86 -20.52
C ILE A 35 -2.86 -16.69 -19.37
N GLU A 36 -1.60 -16.45 -19.01
CA GLU A 36 -0.94 -17.07 -17.87
C GLU A 36 -1.12 -16.17 -16.64
N ILE A 37 -1.89 -16.66 -15.66
CA ILE A 37 -2.17 -15.98 -14.40
C ILE A 37 -0.94 -16.13 -13.52
N VAL A 38 -0.12 -15.09 -13.40
CA VAL A 38 1.03 -15.10 -12.48
C VAL A 38 0.53 -14.76 -11.08
N ASP A 39 0.47 -15.80 -10.27
CA ASP A 39 0.24 -15.72 -8.83
C ASP A 39 1.52 -15.24 -8.12
N ASP A 40 1.51 -13.96 -7.71
CA ASP A 40 2.57 -13.28 -6.95
C ASP A 40 2.59 -13.64 -5.45
N THR A 41 1.93 -14.76 -5.09
CA THR A 41 2.19 -15.42 -3.81
C THR A 41 3.52 -16.16 -3.91
N PRO A 42 4.44 -16.03 -2.92
CA PRO A 42 5.69 -16.80 -2.93
C PRO A 42 5.44 -18.27 -3.20
N GLU A 43 6.27 -18.94 -4.02
CA GLU A 43 6.06 -20.34 -4.48
C GLU A 43 5.74 -21.33 -3.34
N ARG A 44 6.23 -21.04 -2.12
CA ARG A 44 6.03 -21.85 -0.91
C ARG A 44 4.60 -21.79 -0.32
N ASP A 45 3.84 -20.75 -0.64
CA ASP A 45 2.54 -20.42 -0.03
C ASP A 45 1.36 -20.52 -1.03
N ARG A 46 1.64 -20.85 -2.31
CA ARG A 46 0.65 -21.14 -3.35
C ARG A 46 -0.21 -22.37 -2.99
N GLY A 47 -1.53 -22.25 -3.07
CA GLY A 47 -2.49 -23.36 -2.89
C GLY A 47 -2.81 -23.78 -1.45
N ARG A 48 -2.38 -23.03 -0.43
CA ARG A 48 -2.67 -23.32 0.99
C ARG A 48 -3.96 -22.64 1.44
N ARG A 49 -4.97 -23.44 1.81
CA ARG A 49 -6.22 -22.93 2.38
C ARG A 49 -5.98 -22.41 3.81
N PRO A 50 -6.51 -21.24 4.19
CA PRO A 50 -6.46 -20.77 5.58
C PRO A 50 -7.25 -21.72 6.49
N LEU A 51 -6.88 -21.81 7.77
CA LEU A 51 -7.74 -22.47 8.75
C LEU A 51 -9.02 -21.67 8.95
N ASP A 52 -10.15 -22.38 9.02
CA ASP A 52 -11.48 -21.80 9.25
C ASP A 52 -11.75 -21.48 10.73
N ARG A 53 -10.78 -21.77 11.62
CA ARG A 53 -10.91 -21.63 13.07
C ARG A 53 -9.68 -20.94 13.67
N GLU A 54 -9.91 -19.97 14.55
CA GLU A 54 -8.89 -19.38 15.41
C GLU A 54 -8.32 -20.42 16.39
N VAL A 55 -7.00 -20.55 16.40
CA VAL A 55 -6.28 -21.48 17.28
C VAL A 55 -6.00 -20.76 18.60
N GLU A 56 -6.69 -21.15 19.68
CA GLU A 56 -6.46 -20.60 21.03
C GLU A 56 -5.05 -20.94 21.55
N ASP A 57 -4.52 -20.13 22.47
CA ASP A 57 -3.21 -20.36 23.10
C ASP A 57 -3.17 -21.68 23.89
N PRO A 58 -2.02 -22.37 23.95
CA PRO A 58 -1.89 -23.63 24.68
C PRO A 58 -2.02 -23.42 26.19
N THR A 59 -2.71 -24.34 26.88
CA THR A 59 -2.81 -24.34 28.36
C THR A 59 -1.56 -25.00 28.96
N ASP A 60 -1.09 -24.55 30.11
CA ASP A 60 0.17 -25.01 30.75
C ASP A 60 0.20 -26.55 30.96
N ASP A 61 -0.95 -27.17 31.24
CA ASP A 61 -1.10 -28.63 31.40
C ASP A 61 -0.80 -29.42 30.11
N GLU A 62 -1.04 -28.83 28.94
CA GLU A 62 -0.76 -29.46 27.64
C GLU A 62 0.72 -29.33 27.26
N ILE A 63 1.37 -28.25 27.68
CA ILE A 63 2.80 -27.97 27.46
C ILE A 63 3.66 -28.93 28.29
N GLU A 64 3.21 -29.31 29.49
CA GLU A 64 3.90 -30.25 30.37
C GLU A 64 3.81 -31.71 29.87
N SER A 65 2.82 -32.02 29.02
CA SER A 65 2.58 -33.37 28.49
C SER A 65 3.34 -33.64 27.18
N TYR A 66 4.35 -34.51 27.21
CA TYR A 66 5.23 -34.85 26.07
C TYR A 66 4.58 -35.84 25.08
N THR A 67 3.39 -35.54 24.55
CA THR A 67 2.60 -36.48 23.74
C THR A 67 2.22 -35.95 22.34
N GLN A 68 1.69 -36.84 21.49
CA GLN A 68 1.21 -36.54 20.14
C GLN A 68 0.21 -35.37 20.07
N GLY A 69 -0.48 -35.04 21.17
CA GLY A 69 -1.37 -33.87 21.29
C GLY A 69 -0.60 -32.56 21.19
N ALA A 70 0.47 -32.40 21.97
CA ALA A 70 1.35 -31.22 21.93
C ALA A 70 1.96 -31.03 20.53
N GLN A 71 2.39 -32.11 19.87
CA GLN A 71 2.93 -32.04 18.50
C GLN A 71 1.88 -31.57 17.47
N LYS A 72 0.61 -31.96 17.62
CA LYS A 72 -0.49 -31.50 16.75
C LYS A 72 -0.79 -30.02 16.99
N ARG A 73 -0.87 -29.59 18.25
CA ARG A 73 -1.11 -28.20 18.64
C ARG A 73 0.00 -27.26 18.16
N ILE A 74 1.27 -27.67 18.26
CA ILE A 74 2.41 -26.89 17.73
C ILE A 74 2.30 -26.72 16.21
N LYS A 75 1.85 -27.76 15.49
CA LYS A 75 1.61 -27.65 14.04
C LYS A 75 0.46 -26.71 13.71
N GLU A 76 -0.63 -26.74 14.49
CA GLU A 76 -1.76 -25.82 14.36
C GLU A 76 -1.35 -24.36 14.64
N LEU A 77 -0.61 -24.11 15.72
CA LEU A 77 -0.09 -22.78 16.07
C LEU A 77 0.90 -22.26 15.02
N THR A 78 1.77 -23.13 14.50
CA THR A 78 2.69 -22.77 13.40
C THR A 78 1.91 -22.44 12.14
N HIS A 79 0.82 -23.17 11.85
CA HIS A 79 -0.05 -22.89 10.72
C HIS A 79 -0.79 -21.56 10.91
N ALA A 80 -1.41 -21.33 12.07
CA ALA A 80 -2.09 -20.08 12.41
C ALA A 80 -1.15 -18.86 12.28
N ARG A 81 0.07 -18.96 12.79
CA ARG A 81 1.08 -17.90 12.63
C ARG A 81 1.46 -17.63 11.17
N HIS A 82 1.51 -18.69 10.34
CA HIS A 82 1.74 -18.53 8.91
C HIS A 82 0.52 -17.93 8.20
N ASP A 83 -0.70 -18.25 8.64
CA ASP A 83 -1.94 -17.69 8.11
C ASP A 83 -2.06 -16.21 8.45
N GLU A 84 -1.76 -15.83 9.68
CA GLU A 84 -1.67 -14.44 10.12
C GLU A 84 -0.62 -13.66 9.32
N ARG A 85 0.55 -14.26 9.08
CA ARG A 85 1.57 -13.66 8.22
C ARG A 85 1.05 -13.45 6.80
N ARG A 86 0.39 -14.46 6.22
CA ARG A 86 -0.19 -14.39 4.85
C ARG A 86 -1.29 -13.33 4.77
N ALA A 87 -2.18 -13.28 5.76
CA ALA A 87 -3.23 -12.28 5.84
C ALA A 87 -2.65 -10.87 5.97
N LYS A 88 -1.62 -10.68 6.81
CA LYS A 88 -0.94 -9.39 6.96
C LYS A 88 -0.23 -8.94 5.68
N GLU A 89 0.42 -9.87 4.98
CA GLU A 89 1.08 -9.60 3.70
C GLU A 89 0.06 -9.27 2.60
N ALA A 90 -1.06 -10.00 2.53
CA ALA A 90 -2.16 -9.70 1.61
C ALA A 90 -2.74 -8.31 1.87
N LEU A 91 -3.04 -7.97 3.13
CA LEU A 91 -3.51 -6.63 3.51
C LEU A 91 -2.50 -5.53 3.19
N ALA A 92 -1.19 -5.80 3.32
CA ALA A 92 -0.16 -4.84 2.96
C ALA A 92 -0.15 -4.57 1.45
N ARG A 93 -0.26 -5.62 0.62
CA ARG A 93 -0.36 -5.46 -0.84
C ARG A 93 -1.63 -4.74 -1.26
N GLU A 94 -2.77 -5.08 -0.65
CA GLU A 94 -4.03 -4.38 -0.91
C GLU A 94 -3.92 -2.88 -0.58
N LYS A 95 -3.28 -2.54 0.54
CA LYS A 95 -3.02 -1.13 0.90
C LYS A 95 -2.11 -0.43 -0.09
N GLU A 96 -1.03 -1.08 -0.52
CA GLU A 96 -0.09 -0.52 -1.51
C GLU A 96 -0.78 -0.26 -2.85
N GLU A 97 -1.62 -1.19 -3.33
CA GLU A 97 -2.43 -1.01 -4.54
C GLU A 97 -3.45 0.12 -4.40
N LEU A 98 -4.09 0.25 -3.23
CA LEU A 98 -5.00 1.36 -2.95
C LEU A 98 -4.26 2.71 -2.91
N GLU A 99 -3.08 2.75 -2.31
CA GLU A 99 -2.23 3.95 -2.27
C GLU A 99 -1.78 4.34 -3.67
N ARG A 100 -1.36 3.37 -4.49
CA ARG A 100 -0.99 3.59 -5.90
C ARG A 100 -2.16 4.13 -6.71
N LEU A 101 -3.35 3.55 -6.56
CA LEU A 101 -4.56 4.03 -7.23
C LEU A 101 -4.92 5.46 -6.79
N ALA A 102 -4.84 5.75 -5.49
CA ALA A 102 -5.10 7.08 -4.96
C ALA A 102 -4.10 8.12 -5.49
N GLN A 103 -2.81 7.76 -5.56
CA GLN A 103 -1.78 8.60 -6.16
C GLN A 103 -2.08 8.87 -7.63
N HIS A 104 -2.41 7.83 -8.41
CA HIS A 104 -2.80 7.97 -9.81
C HIS A 104 -4.00 8.90 -9.99
N MET A 105 -5.05 8.75 -9.18
CA MET A 105 -6.23 9.64 -9.22
C MET A 105 -5.88 11.10 -8.92
N ILE A 106 -4.97 11.34 -7.97
CA ILE A 106 -4.49 12.69 -7.64
C ILE A 106 -3.67 13.27 -8.80
N GLU A 107 -2.79 12.48 -9.41
CA GLU A 107 -1.98 12.88 -10.56
C GLU A 107 -2.85 13.19 -11.78
N GLU A 108 -3.85 12.35 -12.06
CA GLU A 108 -4.82 12.59 -13.13
C GLU A 108 -5.61 13.87 -12.88
N ASN A 109 -6.06 14.10 -11.64
CA ASN A 109 -6.72 15.36 -11.28
C ASN A 109 -5.80 16.57 -11.51
N LYS A 110 -4.52 16.48 -11.13
CA LYS A 110 -3.54 17.54 -11.39
C LYS A 110 -3.33 17.76 -12.88
N ARG A 111 -3.24 16.69 -13.68
CA ARG A 111 -3.09 16.75 -15.13
C ARG A 111 -4.31 17.38 -15.80
N LEU A 112 -5.51 17.00 -15.39
CA LEU A 112 -6.76 17.58 -15.88
C LEU A 112 -6.87 19.08 -15.54
N LYS A 113 -6.52 19.46 -14.30
CA LYS A 113 -6.46 20.86 -13.88
C LYS A 113 -5.47 21.65 -14.74
N ALA A 114 -4.25 21.15 -14.91
CA ALA A 114 -3.25 21.79 -15.78
C ALA A 114 -3.71 21.89 -17.24
N TYR A 115 -4.41 20.87 -17.76
CA TYR A 115 -4.97 20.91 -19.11
C TYR A 115 -6.02 22.01 -19.25
N VAL A 116 -6.97 22.11 -18.31
CA VAL A 116 -7.98 23.18 -18.31
C VAL A 116 -7.34 24.56 -18.15
N ASP A 117 -6.35 24.71 -17.27
CA ASP A 117 -5.63 25.98 -17.08
C ASP A 117 -4.91 26.39 -18.37
N SER A 118 -4.22 25.46 -19.04
CA SER A 118 -3.58 25.74 -20.32
C SER A 118 -4.58 26.09 -21.42
N GLY A 119 -5.71 25.37 -21.50
CA GLY A 119 -6.77 25.63 -22.47
C GLY A 119 -7.44 26.99 -22.25
N THR A 120 -7.71 27.36 -20.99
CA THR A 120 -8.27 28.67 -20.64
C THR A 120 -7.29 29.79 -20.95
N GLN A 121 -5.98 29.61 -20.70
CA GLN A 121 -4.95 30.57 -21.08
C GLN A 121 -4.87 30.75 -22.61
N GLN A 122 -4.91 29.66 -23.38
CA GLN A 122 -4.94 29.72 -24.85
C GLN A 122 -6.20 30.43 -25.37
N TYR A 123 -7.35 30.18 -24.74
CA TYR A 123 -8.58 30.89 -25.08
C TYR A 123 -8.47 32.39 -24.78
N MET A 124 -7.93 32.75 -23.62
CA MET A 124 -7.70 34.16 -23.25
C MET A 124 -6.73 34.85 -24.21
N THR A 125 -5.64 34.20 -24.63
CA THR A 125 -4.70 34.79 -25.59
C THR A 125 -5.35 34.96 -26.97
N MET A 126 -6.08 33.96 -27.47
CA MET A 126 -6.82 34.09 -28.73
C MET A 126 -7.90 35.18 -28.67
N ALA A 127 -8.67 35.25 -27.59
CA ALA A 127 -9.70 36.26 -27.40
C ALA A 127 -9.10 37.68 -27.39
N ASN A 128 -7.98 37.87 -26.68
CA ASN A 128 -7.26 39.14 -26.67
C ASN A 128 -6.71 39.50 -28.06
N GLN A 129 -6.08 38.56 -28.75
CA GLN A 129 -5.58 38.78 -30.12
C GLN A 129 -6.70 39.13 -31.10
N ALA A 130 -7.84 38.45 -31.02
CA ALA A 130 -9.01 38.74 -31.85
C ALA A 130 -9.59 40.14 -31.56
N ALA A 131 -9.69 40.52 -30.29
CA ALA A 131 -10.16 41.85 -29.89
C ALA A 131 -9.18 42.95 -30.34
N GLU A 132 -7.87 42.73 -30.21
CA GLU A 132 -6.83 43.66 -30.71
C GLU A 132 -6.87 43.79 -32.23
N ALA A 133 -7.07 42.69 -32.97
CA ALA A 133 -7.22 42.71 -34.41
C ALA A 133 -8.45 43.52 -34.86
N LYS A 134 -9.59 43.39 -34.15
CA LYS A 134 -10.79 44.20 -34.40
C LYS A 134 -10.54 45.68 -34.13
N LEU A 135 -9.82 46.02 -33.06
CA LEU A 135 -9.44 47.40 -32.75
C LEU A 135 -8.56 48.01 -33.85
N GLU A 136 -7.53 47.27 -34.29
CA GLU A 136 -6.67 47.70 -35.39
C GLU A 136 -7.39 47.81 -36.73
N LYS A 137 -8.42 47.00 -36.96
CA LYS A 137 -9.30 47.15 -38.12
C LYS A 137 -10.13 48.44 -38.00
N ALA A 138 -10.80 48.66 -36.87
CA ALA A 138 -11.61 49.87 -36.65
C ALA A 138 -10.79 51.17 -36.78
N ARG A 139 -9.52 51.16 -36.32
CA ARG A 139 -8.59 52.28 -36.52
C ARG A 139 -8.27 52.54 -37.99
N ARG A 140 -8.04 51.47 -38.77
CA ARG A 140 -7.78 51.57 -40.21
C ARG A 140 -9.01 52.10 -40.95
N ASP A 141 -10.19 51.60 -40.62
CA ASP A 141 -11.46 52.02 -41.21
C ASP A 141 -11.74 53.49 -40.89
N LEU A 142 -11.49 53.94 -39.65
CA LEU A 142 -11.62 55.35 -39.27
C LEU A 142 -10.66 56.24 -40.04
N LYS A 143 -9.41 55.82 -40.21
CA LYS A 143 -8.42 56.57 -41.00
C LYS A 143 -8.85 56.68 -42.46
N ALA A 144 -9.28 55.58 -43.06
CA ALA A 144 -9.77 55.57 -44.45
C ALA A 144 -11.02 56.45 -44.61
N ALA A 145 -11.95 56.41 -43.66
CA ALA A 145 -13.15 57.26 -43.66
C ALA A 145 -12.78 58.75 -43.60
N GLN A 146 -11.81 59.13 -42.76
CA GLN A 146 -11.30 60.52 -42.70
C GLN A 146 -10.61 60.96 -43.99
N GLU A 147 -9.82 60.08 -44.62
CA GLU A 147 -9.17 60.36 -45.91
C GLU A 147 -10.19 60.52 -47.04
N SER A 148 -11.32 59.81 -46.97
CA SER A 148 -12.43 59.92 -47.94
C SER A 148 -13.39 61.08 -47.68
N PHE A 149 -13.28 61.76 -46.53
CA PHE A 149 -14.19 62.82 -46.07
C PHE A 149 -15.69 62.43 -46.06
N ASP A 150 -15.99 61.14 -45.90
CA ASP A 150 -17.35 60.63 -45.79
C ASP A 150 -17.82 60.72 -44.32
N ALA A 151 -18.76 61.62 -44.05
CA ALA A 151 -19.28 61.87 -42.70
C ALA A 151 -19.99 60.65 -42.10
N ASP A 152 -20.74 59.90 -42.91
CA ASP A 152 -21.48 58.73 -42.44
C ASP A 152 -20.52 57.59 -42.11
N ALA A 153 -19.48 57.39 -42.94
CA ALA A 153 -18.43 56.42 -42.69
C ALA A 153 -17.59 56.76 -41.45
N ILE A 154 -17.35 58.05 -41.18
CA ILE A 154 -16.62 58.48 -39.96
C ILE A 154 -17.42 58.13 -38.71
N VAL A 155 -18.73 58.40 -38.69
CA VAL A 155 -19.59 58.06 -37.54
C VAL A 155 -19.62 56.55 -37.31
N ALA A 156 -19.82 55.76 -38.37
CA ALA A 156 -19.82 54.30 -38.28
C ALA A 156 -18.48 53.75 -37.77
N ALA A 157 -17.35 54.30 -38.24
CA ALA A 157 -16.03 53.87 -37.79
C ALA A 157 -15.74 54.26 -36.32
N GLN A 158 -16.29 55.38 -35.85
CA GLN A 158 -16.19 55.78 -34.44
C GLN A 158 -17.00 54.84 -33.53
N GLU A 159 -18.21 54.45 -33.93
CA GLU A 159 -19.02 53.46 -33.23
C GLU A 159 -18.30 52.10 -33.17
N ALA A 160 -17.76 51.63 -34.29
CA ALA A 160 -16.98 50.39 -34.36
C ALA A 160 -15.72 50.44 -33.48
N LEU A 161 -15.05 51.59 -33.40
CA LEU A 161 -13.90 51.79 -32.51
C LEU A 161 -14.33 51.70 -31.04
N ALA A 162 -15.45 52.32 -30.68
CA ALA A 162 -16.00 52.23 -29.32
C ALA A 162 -16.32 50.78 -28.95
N GLU A 163 -17.01 50.03 -29.82
CA GLU A 163 -17.30 48.62 -29.62
C GLU A 163 -16.02 47.78 -29.49
N ALA A 164 -15.05 47.95 -30.40
CA ALA A 164 -13.78 47.23 -30.34
C ALA A 164 -12.98 47.54 -29.06
N THR A 165 -13.00 48.78 -28.56
CA THR A 165 -12.36 49.12 -27.28
C THR A 165 -13.07 48.50 -26.09
N TRP A 166 -14.40 48.37 -26.15
CA TRP A 166 -15.18 47.68 -25.14
C TRP A 166 -14.87 46.18 -25.13
N GLU A 167 -14.78 45.55 -26.31
CA GLU A 167 -14.37 44.14 -26.42
C GLU A 167 -12.97 43.89 -25.89
N VAL A 168 -11.99 44.75 -26.19
CA VAL A 168 -10.62 44.62 -25.64
C VAL A 168 -10.63 44.74 -24.12
N LYS A 169 -11.41 45.67 -23.55
CA LYS A 169 -11.56 45.78 -22.09
C LYS A 169 -12.26 44.54 -21.52
N SER A 170 -13.29 44.02 -22.17
CA SER A 170 -13.99 42.80 -21.78
C SER A 170 -13.05 41.59 -21.78
N ALA A 171 -12.27 41.41 -22.85
CA ALA A 171 -11.29 40.32 -22.97
C ALA A 171 -10.17 40.40 -21.92
N LYS A 172 -9.70 41.61 -21.57
CA LYS A 172 -8.72 41.84 -20.49
C LYS A 172 -9.32 41.63 -19.10
N ASN A 173 -10.59 41.95 -18.92
CA ASN A 173 -11.31 41.80 -17.66
C ASN A 173 -11.87 40.39 -17.45
N PHE A 174 -11.91 39.57 -18.50
CA PHE A 174 -12.32 38.18 -18.42
C PHE A 174 -11.28 37.39 -17.61
N LYS A 175 -11.59 37.20 -16.34
CA LYS A 175 -10.88 36.26 -15.47
C LYS A 175 -11.66 34.96 -15.52
N ALA A 176 -10.99 33.87 -15.93
CA ALA A 176 -11.57 32.55 -15.77
C ALA A 176 -11.99 32.37 -14.30
N PRO A 177 -13.22 31.88 -14.03
CA PRO A 177 -13.63 31.61 -12.65
C PRO A 177 -12.58 30.66 -12.02
N PRO A 178 -12.12 30.94 -10.79
CA PRO A 178 -11.10 30.11 -10.17
C PRO A 178 -11.64 28.68 -10.08
N LEU A 179 -10.98 27.73 -10.76
CA LEU A 179 -11.32 26.31 -10.68
C LEU A 179 -11.10 25.75 -9.26
N GLN A 180 -10.38 26.49 -8.43
CA GLN A 180 -10.41 26.34 -6.98
C GLN A 180 -11.69 26.95 -6.42
N ARG A 181 -12.72 26.11 -6.28
CA ARG A 181 -13.37 26.09 -4.97
C ARG A 181 -12.28 25.58 -4.03
N GLU A 182 -11.99 26.33 -2.97
CA GLU A 182 -11.28 25.79 -1.81
C GLU A 182 -12.04 24.54 -1.40
N GLU A 183 -11.55 23.36 -1.80
CA GLU A 183 -11.91 22.15 -1.09
C GLU A 183 -11.47 22.44 0.34
N PRO A 184 -12.38 22.35 1.34
CA PRO A 184 -11.93 22.40 2.72
C PRO A 184 -10.86 21.33 2.79
N VAL A 185 -9.63 21.73 3.12
CA VAL A 185 -8.52 20.81 3.35
C VAL A 185 -9.13 19.72 4.21
N VAL A 186 -9.40 18.55 3.64
CA VAL A 186 -9.81 17.39 4.41
C VAL A 186 -8.63 17.23 5.31
N GLN A 187 -8.82 17.61 6.56
CA GLN A 187 -7.80 17.60 7.57
C GLN A 187 -7.40 16.14 7.62
N THR A 188 -6.34 15.79 6.89
CA THR A 188 -5.73 14.49 6.94
C THR A 188 -5.33 14.40 8.39
N THR A 189 -6.14 13.68 9.17
CA THR A 189 -5.83 13.47 10.56
C THR A 189 -4.43 12.87 10.51
N PRO A 190 -3.41 13.51 11.11
CA PRO A 190 -2.07 12.96 11.07
C PRO A 190 -2.20 11.54 11.57
N SER A 191 -1.84 10.58 10.70
CA SER A 191 -1.81 9.17 11.05
C SER A 191 -1.09 9.09 12.38
N GLN A 192 -1.81 8.69 13.44
CA GLN A 192 -1.22 8.64 14.77
C GLN A 192 0.04 7.77 14.64
N PRO A 193 1.22 8.25 15.09
CA PRO A 193 2.40 7.43 15.08
C PRO A 193 2.05 6.13 15.81
N GLN A 194 2.14 5.02 15.07
CA GLN A 194 1.81 3.70 15.56
C GLN A 194 2.59 3.50 16.86
N ARG A 195 1.88 3.39 17.98
CA ARG A 195 2.51 3.18 19.29
C ARG A 195 3.37 1.93 19.16
N VAL A 196 4.68 2.08 19.32
CA VAL A 196 5.62 0.96 19.39
C VAL A 196 5.18 0.09 20.55
N GLN A 197 4.56 -1.06 20.25
CA GLN A 197 4.20 -2.03 21.27
C GLN A 197 5.49 -2.64 21.80
N ALA A 198 5.62 -2.69 23.12
CA ALA A 198 6.74 -3.36 23.77
C ALA A 198 6.71 -4.85 23.42
N ASP A 199 7.89 -5.41 23.15
CA ASP A 199 8.05 -6.83 22.86
C ASP A 199 7.66 -7.69 24.08
N GLU A 200 7.15 -8.90 23.86
CA GLU A 200 6.70 -9.81 24.93
C GLU A 200 7.82 -10.11 25.93
N LYS A 201 9.05 -10.26 25.43
CA LYS A 201 10.24 -10.49 26.27
C LYS A 201 10.54 -9.29 27.16
N THR A 202 10.42 -8.07 26.63
CA THR A 202 10.58 -6.83 27.39
C THR A 202 9.53 -6.73 28.49
N LEU A 203 8.28 -7.10 28.19
CA LEU A 203 7.20 -7.13 29.18
C LEU A 203 7.45 -8.15 30.29
N ARG A 204 7.93 -9.35 29.94
CA ARG A 204 8.30 -10.39 30.93
C ARG A 204 9.47 -9.94 31.82
N TRP A 205 10.49 -9.33 31.23
CA TRP A 205 11.62 -8.78 31.99
C TRP A 205 11.19 -7.66 32.92
N GLN A 206 10.34 -6.74 32.45
CA GLN A 206 9.76 -5.68 33.27
C GLN A 206 8.93 -6.23 34.43
N ALA A 207 8.12 -7.28 34.18
CA ALA A 207 7.33 -7.94 35.20
C ALA A 207 8.19 -8.61 36.29
N LYS A 208 9.36 -9.13 35.91
CA LYS A 208 10.34 -9.70 36.84
C LYS A 208 11.11 -8.63 37.62
N ASN A 209 11.37 -7.49 36.97
CA ASN A 209 12.16 -6.38 37.50
C ASN A 209 11.27 -5.19 37.86
N GLN A 210 10.41 -5.36 38.86
CA GLN A 210 9.48 -4.33 39.35
C GLN A 210 10.16 -3.07 39.91
N TRP A 211 11.47 -3.13 40.17
CA TRP A 211 12.27 -1.96 40.53
C TRP A 211 12.48 -0.99 39.35
N PHE A 212 12.34 -1.46 38.10
CA PHE A 212 12.56 -0.65 36.91
C PHE A 212 11.41 0.35 36.71
N GLY A 213 11.72 1.64 36.88
CA GLY A 213 10.72 2.72 36.80
C GLY A 213 9.87 2.91 38.06
N ALA A 214 10.16 2.18 39.14
CA ALA A 214 9.51 2.37 40.43
C ALA A 214 10.13 3.56 41.20
N GLN A 215 9.30 4.26 41.97
CA GLN A 215 9.73 5.39 42.80
C GLN A 215 10.74 4.91 43.86
N GLY A 216 11.89 5.58 43.97
CA GLY A 216 13.00 5.20 44.86
C GLY A 216 14.09 4.32 44.22
N PHE A 217 13.89 3.82 43.00
CA PHE A 217 14.88 3.04 42.23
C PHE A 217 15.33 3.79 40.96
N GLU A 218 15.19 5.12 40.95
CA GLU A 218 15.50 5.99 39.80
C GLU A 218 16.99 5.91 39.39
N GLU A 219 17.89 5.80 40.37
CA GLU A 219 19.34 5.67 40.13
C GLU A 219 19.67 4.36 39.41
N ILE A 220 19.02 3.27 39.81
CA ILE A 220 19.20 1.94 39.21
C ILE A 220 18.60 1.91 37.80
N THR A 221 17.42 2.52 37.64
CA THR A 221 16.74 2.64 36.36
C THR A 221 17.58 3.45 35.37
N SER A 222 18.14 4.57 35.82
CA SER A 222 19.03 5.43 34.99
C SER A 222 20.31 4.70 34.59
N TYR A 223 20.89 3.92 35.51
CA TYR A 223 22.04 3.08 35.22
C TYR A 223 21.71 1.99 34.19
N ALA A 224 20.58 1.32 34.33
CA ALA A 224 20.12 0.29 33.39
C ALA A 224 19.87 0.88 31.99
N LEU A 225 19.30 2.08 31.89
CA LEU A 225 19.13 2.79 30.61
C LEU A 225 20.47 3.18 29.98
N GLY A 226 21.44 3.64 30.78
CA GLY A 226 22.80 3.91 30.29
C GLY A 226 23.51 2.64 29.80
N LEU A 227 23.26 1.51 30.45
CA LEU A 227 23.77 0.20 30.03
C LEU A 227 23.09 -0.30 28.76
N HIS A 228 21.77 -0.13 28.63
CA HIS A 228 21.03 -0.38 27.39
C HIS A 228 21.70 0.33 26.22
N GLN A 229 21.93 1.65 26.33
CA GLN A 229 22.56 2.41 25.26
C GLN A 229 23.94 1.84 24.88
N LYS A 230 24.74 1.40 25.85
CA LYS A 230 26.03 0.75 25.58
C LYS A 230 25.88 -0.58 24.86
N LEU A 231 24.95 -1.44 25.28
CA LEU A 231 24.72 -2.75 24.67
C LEU A 231 24.21 -2.63 23.24
N VAL A 232 23.26 -1.72 23.01
CA VAL A 232 22.74 -1.44 21.66
C VAL A 232 23.82 -0.87 20.75
N ASN A 233 24.63 0.07 21.25
CA ASN A 233 25.76 0.61 20.48
C ASN A 233 26.83 -0.45 20.17
N ASN A 234 26.99 -1.45 21.03
CA ASN A 234 27.89 -2.59 20.82
C ASN A 234 27.29 -3.66 19.89
N GLY A 235 26.07 -3.46 19.36
CA GLY A 235 25.41 -4.36 18.43
C GLY A 235 24.73 -5.56 19.09
N VAL A 236 24.50 -5.53 20.41
CA VAL A 236 23.70 -6.55 21.09
C VAL A 236 22.22 -6.28 20.83
N ASP A 237 21.49 -7.30 20.36
CA ASP A 237 20.07 -7.17 20.03
C ASP A 237 19.23 -6.90 21.31
N PRO A 238 18.49 -5.78 21.40
CA PRO A 238 17.61 -5.44 22.54
C PRO A 238 16.51 -6.47 22.83
N ARG A 239 16.26 -7.41 21.92
CA ARG A 239 15.25 -8.47 22.06
C ARG A 239 15.83 -9.83 22.45
N SER A 240 17.14 -9.93 22.55
CA SER A 240 17.82 -11.17 22.92
C SER A 240 17.74 -11.44 24.43
N ASP A 241 17.76 -12.72 24.82
CA ASP A 241 17.80 -13.08 26.24
C ASP A 241 19.16 -12.72 26.87
N GLU A 242 20.24 -12.82 26.08
CA GLU A 242 21.59 -12.40 26.46
C GLU A 242 21.66 -10.92 26.85
N TYR A 243 20.91 -10.05 26.16
CA TYR A 243 20.82 -8.63 26.49
C TYR A 243 20.26 -8.40 27.90
N PHE A 244 19.17 -9.08 28.25
CA PHE A 244 18.53 -8.95 29.56
C PHE A 244 19.37 -9.55 30.69
N GLU A 245 20.05 -10.68 30.44
CA GLU A 245 20.97 -11.29 31.40
C GLU A 245 22.17 -10.38 31.71
N GLN A 246 22.74 -9.75 30.68
CA GLN A 246 23.85 -8.81 30.85
C GLN A 246 23.45 -7.57 31.65
N ILE A 247 22.24 -7.06 31.43
CA ILE A 247 21.68 -5.95 32.22
C ILE A 247 21.51 -6.35 33.68
N ASP A 248 20.82 -7.46 33.94
CA ASP A 248 20.56 -7.93 35.29
C ASP A 248 21.86 -8.23 36.07
N ALA A 249 22.85 -8.85 35.42
CA ALA A 249 24.14 -9.15 36.03
C ALA A 249 24.91 -7.87 36.41
N ARG A 250 24.94 -6.87 35.53
CA ARG A 250 25.61 -5.58 35.75
C ARG A 250 24.92 -4.75 36.82
N VAL A 251 23.59 -4.70 36.80
CA VAL A 251 22.78 -3.98 37.79
C VAL A 251 22.98 -4.60 39.18
N LYS A 252 22.89 -5.93 39.31
CA LYS A 252 23.11 -6.64 40.59
C LYS A 252 24.54 -6.47 41.11
N SER A 253 25.53 -6.45 40.23
CA SER A 253 26.94 -6.23 40.61
C SER A 253 27.20 -4.79 41.07
N THR A 254 26.51 -3.81 40.47
CA THR A 254 26.71 -2.38 40.77
C THR A 254 25.91 -1.93 41.98
N PHE A 255 24.74 -2.53 42.22
CA PHE A 255 23.88 -2.23 43.37
C PHE A 255 23.66 -3.45 44.29
N PRO A 256 24.71 -4.09 44.85
CA PRO A 256 24.55 -5.26 45.72
C PRO A 256 23.71 -4.97 46.98
N GLU A 257 23.77 -3.72 47.47
CA GLU A 257 23.03 -3.22 48.65
C GLU A 257 21.51 -3.30 48.47
N VAL A 258 21.03 -3.17 47.23
CA VAL A 258 19.60 -3.17 46.91
C VAL A 258 19.07 -4.58 46.65
N PHE A 259 19.92 -5.45 46.12
CA PHE A 259 19.55 -6.81 45.71
C PHE A 259 20.05 -7.91 46.68
N GLY A 260 20.64 -7.53 47.82
CA GLY A 260 21.00 -8.44 48.91
C GLY A 260 22.06 -9.51 48.56
N GLY A 261 22.92 -9.24 47.58
CA GLY A 261 23.88 -10.21 47.06
C GLY A 261 25.30 -9.98 47.56
N LYS A 262 25.88 -10.96 48.28
CA LYS A 262 27.33 -11.03 48.50
C LYS A 262 28.07 -11.04 47.15
N ARG A 263 29.20 -10.35 47.10
CA ARG A 263 30.11 -10.35 45.94
C ARG A 263 30.66 -11.76 45.73
N ASP A 264 30.30 -12.38 44.62
CA ASP A 264 31.02 -13.53 44.07
C ASP A 264 31.67 -13.11 42.74
N GLU A 265 32.99 -13.31 42.68
CA GLU A 265 33.87 -13.08 41.54
C GLU A 265 33.56 -14.04 40.38
N PRO A 266 33.86 -13.67 39.12
CA PRO A 266 33.47 -14.45 37.95
C PRO A 266 34.43 -15.62 37.72
N SER A 267 33.90 -16.85 37.75
CA SER A 267 34.61 -18.03 37.28
C SER A 267 34.56 -18.11 35.75
N ARG A 268 35.71 -17.90 35.13
CA ARG A 268 36.01 -18.27 33.75
C ARG A 268 35.75 -19.77 33.53
N THR A 269 34.94 -20.12 32.54
CA THR A 269 35.14 -21.35 31.76
C THR A 269 34.78 -21.08 30.31
N VAL A 270 35.79 -21.29 29.47
CA VAL A 270 35.75 -21.34 28.02
C VAL A 270 35.18 -22.70 27.65
N GLU A 271 34.24 -22.78 26.71
CA GLU A 271 34.22 -23.94 25.81
C GLU A 271 33.52 -23.64 24.48
N THR A 272 34.31 -23.91 23.45
CA THR A 272 34.11 -23.70 22.03
C THR A 272 33.27 -24.82 21.42
N SER A 273 32.39 -24.50 20.46
CA SER A 273 32.17 -25.43 19.34
C SER A 273 31.78 -24.69 18.06
N ALA A 274 32.74 -24.66 17.14
CA ALA A 274 32.64 -24.09 15.81
C ALA A 274 31.84 -25.02 14.87
N ARG A 275 30.85 -24.46 14.16
CA ARG A 275 30.16 -25.12 13.05
C ARG A 275 31.00 -25.04 11.76
N LYS A 276 31.07 -26.13 11.01
CA LYS A 276 31.57 -26.17 9.63
C LYS A 276 30.40 -25.96 8.64
N PRO A 277 30.58 -25.26 7.51
CA PRO A 277 29.58 -25.19 6.46
C PRO A 277 29.72 -26.36 5.47
N ALA A 278 28.59 -26.83 4.94
CA ALA A 278 28.53 -27.70 3.76
C ALA A 278 28.09 -26.89 2.54
N ALA A 279 28.54 -27.32 1.37
CA ALA A 279 28.57 -26.55 0.13
C ALA A 279 27.61 -27.10 -0.95
N VAL A 280 27.31 -26.22 -1.93
CA VAL A 280 26.85 -26.45 -3.33
C VAL A 280 25.44 -27.08 -3.43
N VAL A 281 24.50 -26.67 -4.30
CA VAL A 281 24.53 -26.58 -5.76
C VAL A 281 23.34 -25.74 -6.26
N ALA A 282 23.55 -24.92 -7.30
CA ALA A 282 22.48 -24.27 -8.06
C ALA A 282 22.09 -25.13 -9.28
N PRO A 283 20.82 -25.15 -9.70
CA PRO A 283 20.50 -25.36 -11.09
C PRO A 283 20.24 -24.02 -11.78
N ALA A 284 21.04 -23.74 -12.79
CA ALA A 284 20.71 -22.79 -13.84
C ALA A 284 19.54 -23.35 -14.67
N THR A 285 18.54 -22.53 -14.94
CA THR A 285 17.60 -22.78 -16.05
C THR A 285 17.50 -21.53 -16.90
N ARG A 286 17.91 -21.66 -18.17
CA ARG A 286 17.61 -20.74 -19.27
C ARG A 286 16.25 -21.13 -19.83
N THR A 287 15.35 -20.19 -20.02
CA THR A 287 14.32 -20.28 -21.05
C THR A 287 14.11 -18.93 -21.72
N THR A 288 14.26 -18.95 -23.04
CA THR A 288 13.82 -17.93 -24.01
C THR A 288 12.38 -18.26 -24.40
N GLY A 289 11.46 -17.31 -24.34
CA GLY A 289 10.07 -17.51 -24.81
C GLY A 289 9.30 -16.20 -24.97
N ALA A 290 8.41 -16.17 -25.97
CA ALA A 290 7.76 -15.01 -26.61
C ALA A 290 7.02 -14.00 -25.69
N LYS A 291 6.84 -12.76 -26.19
CA LYS A 291 6.05 -11.68 -25.57
C LYS A 291 4.59 -12.11 -25.37
N LYS A 292 4.22 -12.49 -24.15
CA LYS A 292 2.85 -12.67 -23.68
C LYS A 292 2.52 -11.59 -22.65
N VAL A 293 1.29 -11.08 -22.68
CA VAL A 293 0.84 -10.04 -21.74
C VAL A 293 0.11 -10.73 -20.59
N GLN A 294 0.67 -10.64 -19.38
CA GLN A 294 0.17 -11.31 -18.18
C GLN A 294 -0.86 -10.43 -17.47
N LEU A 295 -2.05 -10.98 -17.21
CA LEU A 295 -3.10 -10.34 -16.43
C LEU A 295 -2.98 -10.80 -14.98
N THR A 296 -3.01 -9.87 -14.02
CA THR A 296 -3.01 -10.24 -12.60
C THR A 296 -4.36 -10.82 -12.19
N PRO A 297 -4.43 -11.70 -11.16
CA PRO A 297 -5.69 -12.27 -10.67
C PRO A 297 -6.72 -11.20 -10.27
N SER A 298 -6.24 -10.06 -9.76
CA SER A 298 -7.05 -8.89 -9.39
C SER A 298 -7.68 -8.22 -10.61
N GLN A 299 -6.94 -8.11 -11.72
CA GLN A 299 -7.45 -7.60 -12.99
C GLN A 299 -8.51 -8.56 -13.58
N ALA A 300 -8.28 -9.88 -13.49
CA ALA A 300 -9.27 -10.87 -13.89
C ALA A 300 -10.54 -10.83 -13.03
N ALA A 301 -10.40 -10.58 -11.71
CA ALA A 301 -11.53 -10.39 -10.81
C ALA A 301 -12.30 -9.09 -11.10
N LEU A 302 -11.61 -7.99 -11.44
CA LEU A 302 -12.23 -6.71 -11.83
C LEU A 302 -13.01 -6.83 -13.14
N ILE A 303 -12.44 -7.51 -14.14
CA ILE A 303 -13.10 -7.80 -15.42
C ILE A 303 -14.40 -8.58 -15.18
N LYS A 304 -14.36 -9.61 -14.33
CA LYS A 304 -15.55 -10.40 -13.96
C LYS A 304 -16.55 -9.61 -13.13
N LYS A 305 -16.09 -8.78 -12.19
CA LYS A 305 -16.93 -7.98 -11.29
C LYS A 305 -17.67 -6.86 -12.01
N TYR A 306 -17.03 -6.24 -13.01
CA TYR A 306 -17.58 -5.13 -13.78
C TYR A 306 -18.03 -5.51 -15.20
N ASN A 307 -17.97 -6.80 -15.54
CA ASN A 307 -18.33 -7.36 -16.84
C ASN A 307 -17.67 -6.61 -18.03
N LEU A 308 -16.38 -6.29 -17.89
CA LEU A 308 -15.61 -5.52 -18.87
C LEU A 308 -15.06 -6.44 -19.97
N ASP A 309 -14.82 -5.89 -21.16
CA ASP A 309 -14.18 -6.62 -22.26
C ASP A 309 -12.68 -6.80 -21.96
N PRO A 310 -12.18 -8.04 -21.80
CA PRO A 310 -10.78 -8.30 -21.42
C PRO A 310 -9.78 -7.69 -22.40
N LYS A 311 -10.11 -7.65 -23.70
CA LYS A 311 -9.21 -7.13 -24.75
C LYS A 311 -9.00 -5.62 -24.62
N LYS A 312 -10.07 -4.89 -24.31
CA LYS A 312 -10.03 -3.43 -24.15
C LYS A 312 -9.33 -3.03 -22.86
N TYR A 313 -9.55 -3.78 -21.79
CA TYR A 313 -8.88 -3.56 -20.51
C TYR A 313 -7.36 -3.71 -20.64
N VAL A 314 -6.89 -4.80 -21.27
CA VAL A 314 -5.45 -5.04 -21.50
C VAL A 314 -4.84 -3.96 -22.39
N ALA A 315 -5.53 -3.55 -23.46
CA ALA A 315 -5.05 -2.51 -24.37
C ALA A 315 -4.86 -1.16 -23.66
N GLU A 316 -5.77 -0.77 -22.77
CA GLU A 316 -5.65 0.49 -22.03
C GLU A 316 -4.58 0.41 -20.93
N VAL A 317 -4.43 -0.74 -20.25
CA VAL A 317 -3.36 -0.97 -19.28
C VAL A 317 -1.98 -0.91 -19.95
N LEU A 318 -1.80 -1.55 -21.11
CA LEU A 318 -0.55 -1.47 -21.89
C LEU A 318 -0.24 -0.06 -22.38
N LYS A 319 -1.27 0.74 -22.68
CA LYS A 319 -1.12 2.13 -23.10
C LYS A 319 -0.74 3.04 -21.94
N LEU A 320 -1.21 2.75 -20.73
CA LEU A 320 -0.82 3.44 -19.50
C LEU A 320 0.62 3.11 -19.09
N GLU A 321 1.07 1.87 -19.28
CA GLU A 321 2.46 1.47 -18.94
C GLU A 321 3.52 2.02 -19.92
N ASN A 322 3.13 2.37 -21.14
CA ASN A 322 4.04 2.93 -22.16
C ASN A 322 4.03 4.47 -22.24
N GLN A 323 3.32 5.15 -21.33
CA GLN A 323 3.24 6.62 -21.27
C GLN A 323 4.10 7.19 -20.13
#